data_AF-A0A2E4W354-F1
#
_entry.id   AF-A0A2E4W354-F1
#
_cell.length_a   1.000
_cell.length_b   1.000
_cell.length_c   1.000
_cell.angle_alpha   90.00
_cell.angle_beta   90.00
_cell.angle_gamma   90.00
#
_symmetry.space_group_name_H-M   'P 1'
#
loop_
_entity.id
_entity.type
_entity.pdbx_description
1 polymer ?
#
loop_
_entity_poly.entity_id
_entity_poly.type
_entity_poly.pdbx_seq_one_letter_code
_entity_poly.pdbx_strand_id
1 'polypeptide(L)'
;MKRSERHHLKQNALAAGLADLQYRLETHRREIVIWVLLLTVGLMAAGGYVSYRRTQSAQGADLLADALNTATAPVIPPAPPPDPMNPNATPPAAAFQPGSFTSEGRRTEAALAKFILAADAYPDNPAGITARYHAATLLAVLGRRDEAATQYQQVVDSAGEHIYGQMASLGLAETQLHAGKVDVAIEMFQRELNRPASNVPVDGVLMHLARAYLLAGRTEAAEENFARIVDEFPESIYGPIAQAELDKLQEIDAG
;
A
#
# COMPACT_ATOMS: atom_id res chain seq x y z
N MET A 1 50.74 -17.60 -58.51
CA MET A 1 50.25 -18.56 -57.49
C MET A 1 48.81 -18.23 -57.13
N LYS A 2 47.98 -19.26 -56.96
CA LYS A 2 46.54 -19.30 -57.26
C LYS A 2 45.65 -18.53 -56.26
N ARG A 3 44.72 -17.72 -56.79
CA ARG A 3 43.66 -17.02 -56.04
C ARG A 3 42.59 -17.98 -55.48
N SER A 4 42.59 -19.24 -55.92
CA SER A 4 41.65 -20.27 -55.48
C SER A 4 41.94 -20.78 -54.05
N GLU A 5 43.18 -20.76 -53.59
CA GLU A 5 43.57 -21.38 -52.30
C GLU A 5 42.99 -20.69 -51.05
N ARG A 6 42.67 -19.39 -51.11
CA ARG A 6 42.14 -18.64 -49.95
C ARG A 6 40.66 -18.85 -49.68
N HIS A 7 39.89 -19.24 -50.70
CA HIS A 7 38.45 -19.50 -50.54
C HIS A 7 38.19 -20.86 -49.88
N HIS A 8 39.05 -21.85 -50.14
CA HIS A 8 38.95 -23.18 -49.55
C HIS A 8 39.23 -23.18 -48.04
N LEU A 9 40.12 -22.31 -47.55
CA LEU A 9 40.41 -22.20 -46.12
C LEU A 9 39.22 -21.68 -45.29
N LYS A 10 38.41 -20.77 -45.83
CA LYS A 10 37.19 -20.27 -45.16
C LYS A 10 36.04 -21.27 -45.21
N GLN A 11 35.89 -21.98 -46.32
CA GLN A 11 34.91 -23.07 -46.46
C GLN A 11 35.25 -24.24 -45.53
N ASN A 12 36.53 -24.57 -45.38
CA ASN A 12 36.99 -25.62 -44.48
C ASN A 12 36.82 -25.25 -43.00
N ALA A 13 36.92 -23.97 -42.61
CA ALA A 13 36.65 -23.55 -41.24
C ALA A 13 35.17 -23.63 -40.86
N LEU A 14 34.26 -23.26 -41.77
CA LEU A 14 32.82 -23.46 -41.57
C LEU A 14 32.44 -24.94 -41.62
N ALA A 15 33.02 -25.72 -42.54
CA ALA A 15 32.81 -27.16 -42.62
C ALA A 15 33.37 -27.89 -41.38
N ALA A 16 34.52 -27.47 -40.85
CA ALA A 16 35.10 -28.00 -39.61
C ALA A 16 34.29 -27.59 -38.38
N GLY A 17 33.79 -26.35 -38.32
CA GLY A 17 32.89 -25.91 -37.25
C GLY A 17 31.55 -26.65 -37.28
N LEU A 18 31.03 -26.97 -38.47
CA LEU A 18 29.84 -27.80 -38.64
C LEU A 18 30.10 -29.27 -38.30
N ALA A 19 31.24 -29.84 -38.67
CA ALA A 19 31.62 -31.21 -38.34
C ALA A 19 31.92 -31.39 -36.85
N ASP A 20 32.53 -30.40 -36.20
CA ASP A 20 32.78 -30.37 -34.75
C ASP A 20 31.47 -30.16 -33.96
N LEU A 21 30.54 -29.33 -34.46
CA LEU A 21 29.16 -29.30 -33.96
C LEU A 21 28.47 -30.66 -34.10
N GLN A 22 28.64 -31.34 -35.24
CA GLN A 22 28.03 -32.64 -35.52
C GLN A 22 28.60 -33.71 -34.59
N TYR A 23 29.92 -33.76 -34.39
CA TYR A 23 30.58 -34.69 -33.46
C TYR A 23 30.20 -34.45 -31.99
N ARG A 24 30.10 -33.17 -31.56
CA ARG A 24 29.65 -32.82 -30.20
C ARG A 24 28.16 -33.11 -29.98
N LEU A 25 27.33 -32.84 -30.99
CA LEU A 25 25.90 -33.16 -31.00
C LEU A 25 25.66 -34.67 -30.92
N GLU A 26 26.51 -35.48 -31.55
CA GLU A 26 26.34 -36.94 -31.58
C GLU A 26 26.88 -37.59 -30.30
N THR A 27 28.02 -37.10 -29.77
CA THR A 27 28.61 -37.58 -28.51
C THR A 27 27.76 -37.22 -27.29
N HIS A 28 27.17 -36.02 -27.26
CA HIS A 28 26.34 -35.52 -26.16
C HIS A 28 24.85 -35.44 -26.51
N ARG A 29 24.41 -36.15 -27.57
CA ARG A 29 23.02 -36.09 -28.08
C ARG A 29 21.98 -36.26 -26.98
N ARG A 30 22.18 -37.26 -26.13
CA ARG A 30 21.28 -37.58 -25.02
C ARG A 30 21.23 -36.44 -23.99
N GLU A 31 22.37 -35.85 -23.67
CA GLU A 31 22.45 -34.76 -22.69
C GLU A 31 21.84 -33.47 -23.24
N ILE A 32 22.10 -33.14 -24.51
CA ILE A 32 21.50 -31.98 -25.18
C ILE A 32 19.98 -32.13 -25.24
N VAL A 33 19.46 -33.32 -25.58
CA VAL A 33 18.01 -33.59 -25.57
C VAL A 33 17.43 -33.40 -24.16
N ILE A 34 18.10 -33.91 -23.12
CA ILE A 34 17.66 -33.72 -21.73
C ILE A 34 17.62 -32.24 -21.37
N TRP A 35 18.67 -31.47 -21.67
CA TRP A 35 18.70 -30.03 -21.39
C TRP A 35 17.63 -29.24 -22.15
N VAL A 36 17.39 -29.56 -23.42
CA VAL A 36 16.31 -28.93 -24.21
C VAL A 36 14.95 -29.28 -23.62
N LEU A 37 14.73 -30.53 -23.21
CA LEU A 37 13.47 -30.96 -22.60
C LEU A 37 13.25 -30.28 -21.25
N LEU A 38 14.27 -30.21 -20.39
CA LEU A 38 14.24 -29.47 -19.13
C LEU A 38 13.96 -27.97 -19.34
N LEU A 39 14.60 -27.35 -20.33
CA LEU A 39 14.36 -25.95 -20.68
C LEU A 39 12.93 -25.74 -21.16
N THR A 40 12.39 -26.66 -21.97
CA THR A 40 11.00 -26.59 -22.47
C THR A 40 10.00 -26.73 -21.33
N VAL A 41 10.21 -27.68 -20.42
CA VAL A 41 9.37 -27.84 -19.21
C VAL A 41 9.48 -26.62 -18.30
N GLY A 42 10.68 -26.08 -18.11
CA GLY A 42 10.92 -24.86 -17.35
C GLY A 42 10.19 -23.65 -17.93
N LEU A 43 10.22 -23.47 -19.25
CA LEU A 43 9.48 -22.41 -19.93
C LEU A 43 7.96 -22.59 -19.85
N MET A 44 7.45 -23.83 -19.96
CA MET A 44 6.03 -24.11 -19.78
C MET A 44 5.58 -23.82 -18.34
N ALA A 45 6.36 -24.24 -17.34
CA ALA A 45 6.09 -23.96 -15.94
C ALA A 45 6.13 -22.45 -15.64
N ALA A 46 7.14 -21.74 -16.15
CA ALA A 46 7.25 -20.29 -16.02
C ALA A 46 6.09 -19.56 -16.72
N GLY A 47 5.70 -20.01 -17.92
CA GLY A 47 4.55 -19.48 -18.65
C GLY A 47 3.23 -19.69 -17.91
N GLY A 48 3.02 -20.89 -17.37
CA GLY A 48 1.86 -21.20 -16.52
C GLY A 48 1.83 -20.35 -15.26
N TYR A 49 2.96 -20.20 -14.57
CA TYR A 49 3.08 -19.37 -13.38
C TYR A 49 2.82 -17.88 -13.63
N VAL A 50 3.39 -17.34 -14.71
CA VAL A 50 3.16 -15.95 -15.12
C VAL A 50 1.70 -15.73 -15.51
N SER A 51 1.10 -16.66 -16.25
CA SER A 51 -0.32 -16.57 -16.60
C SER A 51 -1.20 -16.61 -15.35
N TYR A 52 -0.93 -17.53 -14.42
CA TYR A 52 -1.65 -17.65 -13.17
C TYR A 52 -1.56 -16.38 -12.32
N ARG A 53 -0.36 -15.82 -12.13
CA ARG A 53 -0.16 -14.54 -11.43
C ARG A 53 -0.87 -13.38 -12.11
N ARG A 54 -0.88 -13.32 -13.46
CA ARG A 54 -1.60 -12.27 -14.21
C ARG A 54 -3.11 -12.36 -13.97
N THR A 55 -3.68 -13.57 -14.00
CA THR A 55 -5.11 -13.77 -13.75
C THR A 55 -5.48 -13.42 -12.32
N GLN A 56 -4.70 -13.85 -11.33
CA GLN A 56 -4.91 -13.44 -9.94
C GLN A 56 -4.80 -11.92 -9.76
N SER A 57 -3.82 -11.29 -10.43
CA SER A 57 -3.65 -9.84 -10.40
C SER A 57 -4.89 -9.10 -10.91
N ALA A 58 -5.49 -9.57 -12.00
CA ALA A 58 -6.70 -8.97 -12.57
C ALA A 58 -7.91 -9.14 -11.64
N GLN A 59 -8.16 -10.35 -11.14
CA GLN A 59 -9.29 -10.61 -10.25
C GLN A 59 -9.18 -9.85 -8.91
N GLY A 60 -7.97 -9.75 -8.35
CA GLY A 60 -7.73 -8.94 -7.16
C GLY A 60 -7.99 -7.45 -7.41
N ALA A 61 -7.62 -6.94 -8.59
CA ALA A 61 -7.90 -5.56 -8.97
C ALA A 61 -9.41 -5.29 -9.12
N ASP A 62 -10.17 -6.25 -9.65
CA ASP A 62 -11.63 -6.14 -9.77
C ASP A 62 -12.32 -6.09 -8.40
N LEU A 63 -11.92 -6.95 -7.47
CA LEU A 63 -12.45 -6.92 -6.09
C LEU A 63 -12.09 -5.62 -5.36
N LEU A 64 -10.84 -5.15 -5.53
CA LEU A 64 -10.41 -3.87 -4.99
C LEU A 64 -11.21 -2.71 -5.57
N ALA A 65 -11.47 -2.72 -6.88
CA ALA A 65 -12.28 -1.70 -7.55
C ALA A 65 -13.72 -1.68 -7.02
N ASP A 66 -14.35 -2.84 -6.82
CA ASP A 66 -15.69 -2.92 -6.22
C ASP A 66 -15.71 -2.39 -4.78
N ALA A 67 -14.67 -2.68 -3.98
CA ALA A 67 -14.52 -2.13 -2.64
C ALA A 67 -14.37 -0.59 -2.65
N LEU A 68 -13.53 -0.04 -3.54
CA LEU A 68 -13.34 1.40 -3.69
C LEU A 68 -14.61 2.11 -4.17
N ASN A 69 -15.34 1.52 -5.13
CA ASN A 69 -16.63 2.05 -5.59
C ASN A 69 -17.64 2.12 -4.44
N THR A 70 -17.62 1.13 -3.56
CA THR A 70 -18.47 1.10 -2.36
C THR A 70 -18.05 2.15 -1.34
N ALA A 71 -16.75 2.34 -1.14
CA ALA A 71 -16.20 3.34 -0.22
C ALA A 71 -16.50 4.78 -0.66
N THR A 72 -16.56 5.02 -1.97
CA THR A 72 -16.81 6.34 -2.58
C THR A 72 -18.27 6.58 -2.95
N ALA A 73 -19.14 5.60 -2.71
CA ALA A 73 -20.57 5.71 -2.99
C ALA A 73 -21.22 6.88 -2.23
N PRO A 74 -22.19 7.57 -2.87
CA PRO A 74 -22.85 8.73 -2.26
C PRO A 74 -23.67 8.32 -1.04
N VAL A 75 -23.58 9.14 0.01
CA VAL A 75 -24.43 9.01 1.20
C VAL A 75 -25.59 9.97 1.05
N ILE A 76 -26.81 9.44 0.88
CA ILE A 76 -28.04 10.23 0.77
C ILE A 76 -28.89 9.93 2.00
N PRO A 77 -29.00 10.88 2.95
CA PRO A 77 -29.80 10.67 4.14
C PRO A 77 -31.29 10.53 3.78
N PRO A 78 -32.06 9.75 4.56
CA PRO A 78 -33.50 9.64 4.34
C PRO A 78 -34.17 11.01 4.47
N ALA A 79 -35.26 11.21 3.70
CA ALA A 79 -36.04 12.44 3.76
C ALA A 79 -36.50 12.72 5.20
N PRO A 80 -36.41 13.97 5.68
CA PRO A 80 -36.92 14.33 7.00
C PRO A 80 -38.41 14.02 7.10
N PRO A 81 -38.91 13.59 8.27
CA PRO A 81 -40.34 13.36 8.48
C PRO A 81 -41.14 14.65 8.21
N PRO A 82 -42.39 14.54 7.73
CA PRO A 82 -43.23 15.72 7.46
C PRO A 82 -43.43 16.55 8.73
N ASP A 83 -43.37 17.87 8.58
CA ASP A 83 -43.52 18.82 9.68
C ASP A 83 -44.88 18.61 10.37
N PRO A 84 -44.91 18.31 11.69
CA PRO A 84 -46.17 18.14 12.42
C PRO A 84 -47.05 19.40 12.43
N MET A 85 -46.49 20.59 12.14
CA MET A 85 -47.26 21.84 11.99
C MET A 85 -47.84 22.07 10.59
N ASN A 86 -47.47 21.26 9.59
CA ASN A 86 -48.03 21.34 8.24
C ASN A 86 -48.46 19.95 7.73
N PRO A 87 -49.69 19.50 8.05
CA PRO A 87 -50.21 18.20 7.64
C PRO A 87 -50.39 18.03 6.12
N ASN A 88 -50.22 19.10 5.33
CA ASN A 88 -50.24 19.08 3.86
C ASN A 88 -48.83 19.19 3.24
N ALA A 89 -47.76 19.19 4.04
CA ALA A 89 -46.41 19.17 3.51
C ALA A 89 -46.16 17.82 2.81
N THR A 90 -46.07 17.85 1.49
CA THR A 90 -45.63 16.69 0.70
C THR A 90 -44.22 16.33 1.14
N PRO A 91 -43.96 15.09 1.62
CA PRO A 91 -42.60 14.68 1.95
C PRO A 91 -41.72 14.84 0.72
N PRO A 92 -40.51 15.43 0.83
CA PRO A 92 -39.58 15.43 -0.29
C PRO A 92 -39.34 13.98 -0.71
N ALA A 93 -39.41 13.70 -2.00
CA ALA A 93 -39.20 12.35 -2.52
C ALA A 93 -37.87 11.81 -1.97
N ALA A 94 -37.90 10.67 -1.27
CA ALA A 94 -36.68 10.03 -0.80
C ALA A 94 -35.80 9.75 -2.02
N ALA A 95 -34.68 10.49 -2.13
CA ALA A 95 -33.76 10.34 -3.23
C ALA A 95 -32.93 9.07 -3.03
N PHE A 96 -33.56 7.91 -3.20
CA PHE A 96 -32.85 6.65 -3.28
C PHE A 96 -32.25 6.54 -4.68
N GLN A 97 -30.93 6.64 -4.78
CA GLN A 97 -30.20 6.33 -6.01
C GLN A 97 -29.68 4.90 -5.88
N PRO A 98 -29.89 4.01 -6.87
CA PRO A 98 -29.30 2.68 -6.85
C PRO A 98 -27.78 2.78 -6.64
N GLY A 99 -27.26 2.13 -5.59
CA GLY A 99 -25.85 2.23 -5.21
C GLY A 99 -25.51 3.31 -4.18
N SER A 100 -26.49 4.05 -3.63
CA SER A 100 -26.27 4.99 -2.53
C SER A 100 -26.44 4.34 -1.14
N PHE A 101 -25.82 4.95 -0.13
CA PHE A 101 -25.93 4.55 1.27
C PHE A 101 -26.75 5.57 2.06
N THR A 102 -27.49 5.13 3.07
CA THR A 102 -28.34 6.03 3.89
C THR A 102 -27.58 6.73 5.02
N SER A 103 -26.37 6.26 5.33
CA SER A 103 -25.51 6.82 6.39
C SER A 103 -24.06 6.43 6.14
N GLU A 104 -23.13 7.29 6.56
CA GLU A 104 -21.69 7.07 6.42
C GLU A 104 -21.22 5.78 7.09
N GLY A 105 -21.64 5.50 8.33
CA GLY A 105 -21.26 4.26 9.02
C GLY A 105 -21.63 2.98 8.25
N ARG A 106 -22.82 2.93 7.63
CA ARG A 106 -23.23 1.79 6.80
C ARG A 106 -22.38 1.64 5.54
N ARG A 107 -21.99 2.75 4.90
CA ARG A 107 -21.07 2.74 3.76
C ARG A 107 -19.71 2.20 4.18
N THR A 108 -19.18 2.68 5.31
CA THR A 108 -17.88 2.26 5.84
C THR A 108 -17.86 0.78 6.16
N GLU A 109 -18.88 0.23 6.84
CA GLU A 109 -18.99 -1.21 7.12
C GLU A 109 -19.14 -2.05 5.84
N ALA A 110 -19.93 -1.60 4.88
CA ALA A 110 -20.10 -2.30 3.60
C ALA A 110 -18.80 -2.31 2.77
N ALA A 111 -18.08 -1.19 2.76
CA ALA A 111 -16.78 -1.09 2.10
C ALA A 111 -15.73 -1.96 2.81
N LEU A 112 -15.71 -1.94 4.15
CA LEU A 112 -14.82 -2.77 4.96
C LEU A 112 -14.96 -4.26 4.62
N ALA A 113 -16.19 -4.77 4.55
CA ALA A 113 -16.44 -6.17 4.19
C ALA A 113 -15.85 -6.53 2.81
N LYS A 114 -15.99 -5.64 1.82
CA LYS A 114 -15.43 -5.85 0.49
C LYS A 114 -13.90 -5.74 0.45
N PHE A 115 -13.31 -4.82 1.21
CA PHE A 115 -11.86 -4.73 1.32
C PHE A 115 -11.25 -5.98 1.98
N ILE A 116 -11.87 -6.49 3.05
CA ILE A 116 -11.43 -7.75 3.69
C ILE A 116 -11.55 -8.92 2.70
N LEU A 117 -12.65 -9.01 1.95
CA LEU A 117 -12.81 -10.04 0.92
C LEU A 117 -11.68 -9.98 -0.12
N ALA A 118 -11.37 -8.79 -0.65
CA ALA A 118 -10.29 -8.61 -1.63
C ALA A 118 -8.91 -8.95 -1.03
N ALA A 119 -8.67 -8.56 0.22
CA ALA A 119 -7.43 -8.80 0.96
C ALA A 119 -7.20 -10.28 1.24
N ASP A 120 -8.24 -11.03 1.62
CA ASP A 120 -8.15 -12.44 1.98
C ASP A 120 -8.14 -13.36 0.75
N ALA A 121 -8.79 -12.96 -0.34
CA ALA A 121 -8.75 -13.70 -1.60
C ALA A 121 -7.38 -13.64 -2.29
N TYR A 122 -6.64 -12.53 -2.13
CA TYR A 122 -5.35 -12.31 -2.79
C TYR A 122 -4.30 -11.67 -1.85
N PRO A 123 -3.90 -12.32 -0.74
CA PRO A 123 -3.10 -11.71 0.32
C PRO A 123 -1.72 -11.22 -0.12
N ASP A 124 -1.07 -11.93 -1.05
CA ASP A 124 0.28 -11.59 -1.52
C ASP A 124 0.30 -10.71 -2.78
N ASN A 125 -0.89 -10.36 -3.30
CA ASN A 125 -1.03 -9.55 -4.51
C ASN A 125 -1.05 -8.05 -4.12
N PRO A 126 -0.41 -7.14 -4.89
CA PRO A 126 -0.54 -5.70 -4.67
C PRO A 126 -1.97 -5.20 -4.42
N ALA A 127 -2.97 -5.75 -5.12
CA ALA A 127 -4.37 -5.36 -4.92
C ALA A 127 -4.91 -5.80 -3.55
N GLY A 128 -4.58 -7.00 -3.08
CA GLY A 128 -4.99 -7.47 -1.75
C GLY A 128 -4.25 -6.77 -0.62
N ILE A 129 -2.97 -6.45 -0.79
CA ILE A 129 -2.20 -5.61 0.13
C ILE A 129 -2.85 -4.22 0.26
N THR A 130 -3.17 -3.60 -0.89
CA THR A 130 -3.86 -2.30 -0.94
C THR A 130 -5.23 -2.38 -0.25
N ALA A 131 -6.00 -3.43 -0.53
CA ALA A 131 -7.29 -3.64 0.10
C ALA A 131 -7.16 -3.80 1.62
N ARG A 132 -6.15 -4.54 2.09
CA ARG A 132 -5.90 -4.74 3.53
C ARG A 132 -5.53 -3.44 4.23
N TYR A 133 -4.73 -2.59 3.59
CA TYR A 133 -4.43 -1.25 4.09
C TYR A 133 -5.70 -0.40 4.24
N HIS A 134 -6.58 -0.39 3.23
CA HIS A 134 -7.84 0.33 3.31
C HIS A 134 -8.77 -0.25 4.39
N ALA A 135 -8.85 -1.57 4.53
CA ALA A 135 -9.60 -2.21 5.60
C ALA A 135 -9.11 -1.77 6.98
N ALA A 136 -7.79 -1.74 7.20
CA ALA A 136 -7.18 -1.27 8.44
C ALA A 136 -7.57 0.19 8.74
N THR A 137 -7.51 1.07 7.73
CA THR A 137 -7.92 2.48 7.87
C THR A 137 -9.41 2.63 8.19
N LEU A 138 -10.29 1.86 7.56
CA LEU A 138 -11.72 1.90 7.88
C LEU A 138 -12.00 1.37 9.29
N LEU A 139 -11.30 0.32 9.73
CA LEU A 139 -11.39 -0.19 11.10
C LEU A 139 -10.96 0.89 12.12
N ALA A 140 -9.89 1.62 11.83
CA ALA A 140 -9.43 2.73 12.67
C ALA A 140 -10.49 3.85 12.77
N VAL A 141 -11.09 4.24 11.64
CA VAL A 141 -12.19 5.23 11.59
C VAL A 141 -13.42 4.77 12.37
N LEU A 142 -13.74 3.47 12.34
CA LEU A 142 -14.83 2.86 13.12
C LEU A 142 -14.49 2.72 14.62
N GLY A 143 -13.28 3.07 15.04
CA GLY A 143 -12.81 2.92 16.41
C GLY A 143 -12.45 1.48 16.79
N ARG A 144 -12.43 0.54 15.84
CA ARG A 144 -12.06 -0.88 16.03
C ARG A 144 -10.54 -1.04 16.02
N ARG A 145 -9.89 -0.43 17.02
CA ARG A 145 -8.43 -0.22 17.06
C ARG A 145 -7.61 -1.50 17.07
N ASP A 146 -8.00 -2.52 17.83
CA ASP A 146 -7.24 -3.78 17.88
C ASP A 146 -7.27 -4.53 16.54
N GLU A 147 -8.42 -4.50 15.85
CA GLU A 147 -8.55 -5.07 14.52
C GLU A 147 -7.77 -4.27 13.49
N ALA A 148 -7.83 -2.93 13.56
CA ALA A 148 -7.03 -2.04 12.71
C ALA A 148 -5.53 -2.33 12.86
N ALA A 149 -5.03 -2.42 14.09
CA ALA A 149 -3.63 -2.74 14.37
C ALA A 149 -3.21 -4.09 13.76
N THR A 150 -4.08 -5.10 13.87
CA THR A 150 -3.83 -6.43 13.28
C THR A 150 -3.72 -6.34 11.76
N GLN A 151 -4.65 -5.63 11.11
CA GLN A 151 -4.63 -5.50 9.65
C GLN A 151 -3.45 -4.66 9.15
N TYR A 152 -3.10 -3.57 9.83
CA TYR A 152 -1.90 -2.79 9.50
C TYR A 152 -0.62 -3.62 9.64
N GLN A 153 -0.48 -4.41 10.72
CA GLN A 153 0.69 -5.27 10.90
C GLN A 153 0.85 -6.26 9.74
N GLN A 154 -0.24 -6.89 9.28
CA GLN A 154 -0.20 -7.78 8.13
C GLN A 154 0.23 -7.08 6.82
N VAL A 155 -0.13 -5.81 6.65
CA VAL A 155 0.36 -5.01 5.51
C VAL A 155 1.85 -4.71 5.66
N VAL A 156 2.32 -4.34 6.86
CA VAL A 156 3.75 -4.13 7.13
C VAL A 156 4.56 -5.39 6.81
N ASP A 157 4.06 -6.55 7.23
CA ASP A 157 4.76 -7.84 7.06
C ASP A 157 4.82 -8.29 5.59
N SER A 158 3.78 -7.98 4.79
CA SER A 158 3.68 -8.40 3.38
C SER A 158 4.29 -7.39 2.40
N ALA A 159 4.07 -6.10 2.62
CA ALA A 159 4.52 -5.03 1.73
C ALA A 159 5.94 -4.55 2.04
N GLY A 160 6.43 -4.75 3.26
CA GLY A 160 7.76 -4.34 3.69
C GLY A 160 8.02 -2.85 3.42
N GLU A 161 9.03 -2.56 2.60
CA GLU A 161 9.45 -1.18 2.30
C GLU A 161 8.63 -0.49 1.20
N HIS A 162 7.65 -1.17 0.59
CA HIS A 162 6.74 -0.54 -0.37
C HIS A 162 5.86 0.53 0.29
N ILE A 163 5.31 1.44 -0.52
CA ILE A 163 4.51 2.59 -0.05
C ILE A 163 3.43 2.21 0.96
N TYR A 164 2.67 1.14 0.71
CA TYR A 164 1.62 0.68 1.62
C TYR A 164 2.16 0.08 2.92
N GLY A 165 3.35 -0.53 2.91
CA GLY A 165 4.00 -0.99 4.14
C GLY A 165 4.44 0.17 5.02
N GLN A 166 4.99 1.24 4.42
CA GLN A 166 5.35 2.46 5.14
C GLN A 166 4.11 3.20 5.66
N MET A 167 3.08 3.36 4.83
CA MET A 167 1.80 3.95 5.25
C MET A 167 1.11 3.13 6.34
N ALA A 168 1.16 1.79 6.26
CA ALA A 168 0.61 0.92 7.30
C ALA A 168 1.42 0.99 8.60
N SER A 169 2.75 1.16 8.52
CA SER A 169 3.60 1.41 9.69
C SER A 169 3.17 2.68 10.44
N LEU A 170 2.89 3.76 9.71
CA LEU A 170 2.36 5.00 10.29
C LEU A 170 0.97 4.81 10.89
N GLY A 171 0.04 4.19 10.15
CA GLY A 171 -1.32 3.92 10.65
C GLY A 171 -1.32 3.00 11.88
N LEU A 172 -0.41 2.03 11.94
CA LEU A 172 -0.20 1.18 13.10
C LEU A 172 0.32 2.01 14.29
N ALA A 173 1.32 2.87 14.09
CA ALA A 173 1.84 3.75 15.14
C ALA A 173 0.74 4.66 15.72
N GLU A 174 -0.08 5.28 14.86
CA GLU A 174 -1.23 6.09 15.29
C GLU A 174 -2.28 5.25 16.04
N THR A 175 -2.52 4.02 15.58
CA THR A 175 -3.43 3.09 16.28
C THR A 175 -2.90 2.72 17.67
N GLN A 176 -1.58 2.49 17.83
CA GLN A 176 -0.96 2.25 19.14
C GLN A 176 -1.04 3.48 20.04
N LEU A 177 -0.87 4.68 19.49
CA LEU A 177 -1.01 5.94 20.21
C LEU A 177 -2.41 6.08 20.82
N HIS A 178 -3.44 5.82 20.01
CA HIS A 178 -4.84 5.82 20.46
C HIS A 178 -5.19 4.66 21.41
N ALA A 179 -4.40 3.59 21.43
CA ALA A 179 -4.49 2.51 22.40
C ALA A 179 -3.73 2.82 23.71
N GLY A 180 -3.14 4.01 23.84
CA GLY A 180 -2.39 4.44 25.02
C GLY A 180 -0.95 3.90 25.09
N LYS A 181 -0.49 3.18 24.08
CA LYS A 181 0.89 2.68 23.98
C LYS A 181 1.79 3.74 23.34
N VAL A 182 1.88 4.89 24.01
CA VAL A 182 2.49 6.11 23.48
C VAL A 182 3.98 5.91 23.16
N ASP A 183 4.74 5.26 24.03
CA ASP A 183 6.17 5.00 23.81
C ASP A 183 6.41 4.11 22.57
N VAL A 184 5.57 3.09 22.37
CA VAL A 184 5.65 2.23 21.18
C VAL A 184 5.41 3.05 19.90
N ALA A 185 4.42 3.95 19.92
CA ALA A 185 4.14 4.82 18.78
C ALA A 185 5.32 5.77 18.49
N ILE A 186 5.92 6.36 19.53
CA ILE A 186 7.11 7.22 19.41
C ILE A 186 8.26 6.47 18.72
N GLU A 187 8.59 5.25 19.18
CA GLU A 187 9.65 4.44 18.58
C GLU A 187 9.37 4.13 17.10
N MET A 188 8.11 3.88 16.75
CA MET A 188 7.72 3.61 15.36
C MET A 188 7.89 4.85 14.47
N PHE A 189 7.46 6.03 14.93
CA PHE A 189 7.64 7.27 14.17
C PHE A 189 9.12 7.65 14.03
N GLN A 190 9.91 7.51 15.09
CA GLN A 190 11.37 7.72 15.03
C GLN A 190 12.04 6.77 14.02
N ARG A 191 11.64 5.49 14.00
CA ARG A 191 12.16 4.53 13.02
C ARG A 191 11.85 4.97 11.59
N GLU A 192 10.67 5.51 11.34
CA GLU A 192 10.27 6.02 10.03
C GLU A 192 11.12 7.23 9.61
N LEU A 193 11.35 8.18 10.52
CA LEU A 193 12.21 9.36 10.25
C LEU A 193 13.67 9.00 9.94
N ASN A 194 14.15 7.88 10.50
CA ASN A 194 15.52 7.42 10.30
C ASN A 194 15.69 6.53 9.05
N ARG A 195 14.63 6.31 8.26
CA ARG A 195 14.74 5.50 7.04
C ARG A 195 15.44 6.26 5.91
N PRO A 196 16.47 5.66 5.27
CA PRO A 196 17.19 6.30 4.16
C PRO A 196 16.32 6.59 2.93
N ALA A 197 15.28 5.79 2.70
CA ALA A 197 14.38 5.87 1.56
C ALA A 197 12.91 5.87 2.02
N SER A 198 12.49 6.97 2.63
CA SER A 198 11.09 7.20 2.99
C SER A 198 10.29 7.65 1.77
N ASN A 199 9.17 6.97 1.51
CA ASN A 199 8.15 7.40 0.55
C ASN A 199 7.03 8.21 1.23
N VAL A 200 7.12 8.44 2.55
CA VAL A 200 6.19 9.25 3.32
C VAL A 200 6.79 10.63 3.62
N PRO A 201 6.00 11.73 3.53
CA PRO A 201 6.48 13.07 3.83
C PRO A 201 6.98 13.20 5.28
N VAL A 202 8.21 13.69 5.44
CA VAL A 202 8.91 13.79 6.73
C VAL A 202 8.19 14.73 7.70
N ASP A 203 7.72 15.87 7.20
CA ASP A 203 6.93 16.86 7.94
C ASP A 203 5.66 16.28 8.58
N GLY A 204 4.95 15.40 7.86
CA GLY A 204 3.81 14.68 8.40
C GLY A 204 4.20 13.73 9.54
N VAL A 205 5.31 13.00 9.40
CA VAL A 205 5.80 12.10 10.46
C VAL A 205 6.28 12.90 11.68
N LEU A 206 6.93 14.04 11.49
CA LEU A 206 7.31 14.97 12.56
C LEU A 206 6.09 15.48 13.32
N MET A 207 5.01 15.83 12.62
CA MET A 207 3.76 16.28 13.24
C MET A 207 3.15 15.19 14.13
N HIS A 208 3.10 13.94 13.65
CA HIS A 208 2.62 12.83 14.45
C HIS A 208 3.52 12.51 15.65
N LEU A 209 4.84 12.57 15.47
CA LEU A 209 5.82 12.35 16.54
C LEU A 209 5.73 13.42 17.62
N ALA A 210 5.63 14.71 17.24
CA ALA A 210 5.48 15.80 18.19
C ALA A 210 4.21 15.65 19.04
N ARG A 211 3.07 15.30 18.42
CA ARG A 211 1.82 14.99 19.14
C ARG A 211 1.97 13.80 20.08
N ALA A 212 2.69 12.76 19.67
CA ALA A 212 2.95 11.61 20.53
C ALA A 212 3.80 12.01 21.75
N TYR A 213 4.79 12.89 21.58
CA TYR A 213 5.56 13.43 22.70
C TYR A 213 4.72 14.26 23.67
N LEU A 214 3.81 15.11 23.17
CA LEU A 214 2.86 15.84 24.02
C LEU A 214 2.00 14.88 24.86
N LEU A 215 1.48 13.81 24.25
CA LEU A 215 0.71 12.79 24.97
C LEU A 215 1.54 12.03 26.02
N ALA A 216 2.85 11.93 25.82
CA ALA A 216 3.80 11.37 26.79
C ALA A 216 4.24 12.37 27.87
N GLY A 217 3.80 13.64 27.80
CA GLY A 217 4.28 14.71 28.69
C GLY A 217 5.72 15.13 28.44
N ARG A 218 6.29 14.81 27.26
CA ARG A 218 7.67 15.14 26.88
C ARG A 218 7.68 16.44 26.05
N THR A 219 7.37 17.56 26.70
CA THR A 219 7.16 18.85 26.03
C THR A 219 8.37 19.32 25.23
N GLU A 220 9.58 19.28 25.80
CA GLU A 220 10.81 19.70 25.10
C GLU A 220 11.02 18.94 23.78
N ALA A 221 10.78 17.63 23.77
CA ALA A 221 10.89 16.82 22.56
C ALA A 221 9.78 17.13 21.55
N ALA A 222 8.58 17.50 22.01
CA ALA A 222 7.51 17.94 21.13
C ALA A 222 7.87 19.28 20.45
N GLU A 223 8.38 20.24 21.22
CA GLU A 223 8.83 21.54 20.72
C GLU A 223 9.90 21.40 19.64
N GLU A 224 10.93 20.58 19.89
CA GLU A 224 11.99 20.33 18.91
C GLU A 224 11.39 19.85 17.57
N ASN A 225 10.43 18.93 17.62
CA ASN A 225 9.84 18.37 16.40
C ASN A 225 8.89 19.36 15.70
N PHE A 226 8.16 20.20 16.44
CA PHE A 226 7.37 21.28 15.82
C PHE A 226 8.26 22.35 15.20
N ALA A 227 9.35 22.75 15.87
CA ALA A 227 10.31 23.72 15.35
C ALA A 227 10.92 23.22 14.03
N ARG A 228 11.32 21.93 13.97
CA ARG A 228 11.81 21.32 12.74
C ARG A 228 10.81 21.39 11.58
N ILE A 229 9.50 21.26 11.84
CA ILE A 229 8.49 21.43 10.78
C ILE A 229 8.53 22.86 10.23
N VAL A 230 8.57 23.87 11.10
CA VAL A 230 8.57 25.29 10.70
C VAL A 230 9.88 25.66 9.98
N ASP A 231 11.02 25.21 10.51
CA ASP A 231 12.35 25.59 10.04
C ASP A 231 12.79 24.82 8.79
N GLU A 232 12.58 23.49 8.76
CA GLU A 232 13.02 22.63 7.66
C GLU A 232 11.98 22.55 6.53
N PHE A 233 10.69 22.78 6.82
CA PHE A 233 9.58 22.62 5.88
C PHE A 233 8.62 23.83 5.83
N PRO A 234 9.09 25.02 5.41
CA PRO A 234 8.30 26.25 5.45
C PRO A 234 7.04 26.23 4.55
N GLU A 235 7.03 25.41 3.48
CA GLU A 235 5.89 25.22 2.59
C GLU A 235 4.96 24.07 3.03
N SER A 236 5.23 23.46 4.19
CA SER A 236 4.40 22.37 4.71
C SER A 236 3.00 22.87 5.08
N ILE A 237 1.99 22.07 4.74
CA ILE A 237 0.62 22.28 5.22
C ILE A 237 0.52 22.25 6.76
N TYR A 238 1.50 21.64 7.42
CA TYR A 238 1.59 21.53 8.87
C TYR A 238 2.26 22.72 9.53
N GLY A 239 2.96 23.59 8.78
CA GLY A 239 3.71 24.73 9.32
C GLY A 239 2.86 25.63 10.25
N PRO A 240 1.68 26.11 9.82
CA PRO A 240 0.82 26.94 10.67
C PRO A 240 0.34 26.22 11.95
N ILE A 241 0.12 24.90 11.86
CA ILE A 241 -0.32 24.10 13.01
C ILE A 241 0.84 23.91 13.98
N ALA A 242 2.04 23.61 13.48
CA ALA A 242 3.24 23.44 14.29
C ALA A 242 3.60 24.74 15.02
N GLN A 243 3.54 25.88 14.33
CA GLN A 243 3.77 27.19 14.95
C GLN A 243 2.77 27.47 16.07
N ALA A 244 1.48 27.22 15.84
CA ALA A 244 0.46 27.42 16.86
C ALA A 244 0.65 26.51 18.09
N GLU A 245 1.19 25.30 17.92
CA GLU A 245 1.56 24.45 19.06
C GLU A 245 2.80 24.97 19.79
N LEU A 246 3.83 25.45 19.09
CA LEU A 246 5.00 26.08 19.72
C LEU A 246 4.61 27.29 20.58
N ASP A 247 3.78 28.18 20.04
CA ASP A 247 3.35 29.39 20.76
C ASP A 247 2.63 29.02 22.08
N LYS A 248 1.77 27.99 22.05
CA LYS A 248 1.07 27.50 23.26
C LYS A 248 2.03 26.93 24.30
N LEU A 249 3.06 26.20 23.88
CA LEU A 249 4.01 25.58 24.81
C LEU A 249 4.87 26.64 25.49
N GLN A 250 5.28 27.68 24.75
CA GLN A 250 5.99 28.83 25.30
C GLN A 250 5.15 29.63 26.31
N GLU A 251 3.85 29.78 26.07
CA GLU A 251 2.94 30.43 27.03
C GLU A 251 2.81 29.63 28.34
N ILE A 252 2.83 28.29 28.26
CA ILE A 252 2.78 27.42 29.43
C ILE A 252 4.06 27.54 30.25
N ASP A 253 5.23 27.57 29.60
CA ASP A 253 6.52 27.66 30.28
C ASP A 253 6.80 29.06 30.87
N ALA A 254 6.12 30.09 30.38
CA ALA A 254 6.23 31.46 30.86
C ALA A 254 5.31 31.79 32.06
N GLY A 255 4.36 30.91 32.41
CA GLY A 255 3.35 31.10 33.47
C GLY A 255 3.68 30.40 34.78
#